data_AF-A0A7N0UL95-F1
#
_entry.id   AF-A0A7N0UL95-F1
#
_cell.length_a   1.000
_cell.length_b   1.000
_cell.length_c   1.000
_cell.angle_alpha   90.00
_cell.angle_beta   90.00
_cell.angle_gamma   90.00
#
_symmetry.space_group_name_H-M   'P 1'
#
loop_
_entity.id
_entity.type
_entity.pdbx_description
1 polymer ?
#
loop_
_entity_poly.entity_id
_entity_poly.type
_entity_poly.pdbx_seq_one_letter_code
_entity_poly.pdbx_strand_id
1 'polypeptide(L)'
;MHSLQRLTPTLGMLLGQNATCPDKKLPLTTFNYPSMTLPVNVTETKAISVTFNRVVTNVGFPNSRYTARVASDPCLKIEVAPDTMSFKSLNETRAFTLKVTGEYPAKELNLSSSLVWSDDTHFIRNPIVIYKLLQ
;
A
#
# COMPACT_ATOMS: atom_id res chain seq x y z
N MET A 1 -5.87 -24.04 17.89
CA MET A 1 -7.11 -23.40 17.41
C MET A 1 -7.76 -22.67 18.58
N HIS A 2 -7.45 -21.38 18.76
CA HIS A 2 -8.24 -20.51 19.63
C HIS A 2 -8.71 -19.33 18.78
N SER A 3 -9.95 -19.48 18.32
CA SER A 3 -10.78 -18.39 17.82
C SER A 3 -10.98 -17.42 18.97
N LEU A 4 -10.45 -16.21 18.88
CA LEU A 4 -10.85 -15.13 19.77
C LEU A 4 -11.96 -14.33 19.10
N GLN A 5 -13.07 -14.29 19.84
CA GLN A 5 -14.40 -13.92 19.45
C GLN A 5 -14.55 -12.40 19.27
N ARG A 6 -15.42 -12.05 18.31
CA ARG A 6 -16.23 -10.83 18.15
C ARG A 6 -16.09 -9.75 19.24
N LEU A 7 -15.73 -8.55 18.81
CA LEU A 7 -16.22 -7.29 19.37
C LEU A 7 -17.29 -6.74 18.41
N THR A 8 -18.57 -6.86 18.74
CA THR A 8 -19.64 -6.07 18.11
C THR A 8 -20.51 -5.54 19.23
N PRO A 9 -20.41 -4.23 19.53
CA PRO A 9 -21.44 -3.33 19.06
C PRO A 9 -20.91 -1.89 18.82
N THR A 10 -20.55 -1.48 17.60
CA THR A 10 -20.01 -0.09 17.45
C THR A 10 -20.14 0.60 16.10
N LEU A 11 -20.26 -0.11 14.96
CA LEU A 11 -20.31 0.58 13.66
C LEU A 11 -21.59 1.42 13.49
N GLY A 12 -22.74 0.87 13.87
CA GLY A 12 -24.01 1.59 13.74
C GLY A 12 -24.16 2.76 14.70
N MET A 13 -23.48 2.72 15.85
CA MET A 13 -23.41 3.84 16.79
C MET A 13 -22.56 4.99 16.24
N LEU A 14 -21.44 4.67 15.57
CA LEU A 14 -20.60 5.67 14.91
C LEU A 14 -21.28 6.31 13.70
N LEU A 15 -22.07 5.53 12.95
CA LEU A 15 -22.75 5.99 11.74
C LEU A 15 -24.15 6.56 12.01
N GLY A 16 -24.68 6.41 13.23
CA GLY A 16 -26.05 6.79 13.58
C GLY A 16 -27.13 5.99 12.84
N GLN A 17 -26.77 4.89 12.18
CA GLN A 17 -27.66 4.05 11.39
C GLN A 17 -27.21 2.59 11.42
N ASN A 18 -28.14 1.67 11.15
CA ASN A 18 -27.80 0.26 10.98
C ASN A 18 -26.90 0.10 9.75
N ALA A 19 -25.68 -0.38 9.99
CA ALA A 19 -24.70 -0.62 8.94
C ALA A 19 -24.31 -2.10 8.92
N THR A 20 -24.42 -2.69 7.74
CA THR A 20 -23.99 -4.06 7.46
C THR A 20 -22.74 -4.01 6.58
N CYS A 21 -21.69 -4.71 7.01
CA CYS A 21 -20.51 -4.88 6.17
C CYS A 21 -20.80 -5.94 5.10
N PRO A 22 -20.44 -5.71 3.83
CA PRO A 22 -20.51 -6.75 2.80
C PRO A 22 -19.66 -7.97 3.21
N ASP A 23 -20.15 -9.18 2.92
CA ASP A 23 -19.40 -10.41 3.20
C ASP A 23 -18.11 -10.51 2.37
N LYS A 24 -18.11 -9.88 1.20
CA LYS A 24 -16.94 -9.80 0.31
C LYS A 24 -15.93 -8.80 0.86
N LYS A 25 -14.84 -9.32 1.43
CA LYS A 25 -13.68 -8.52 1.80
C LYS A 25 -12.94 -8.05 0.56
N LEU A 26 -12.69 -6.75 0.45
CA LEU A 26 -11.79 -6.20 -0.55
C LEU A 26 -10.33 -6.42 -0.11
N PRO A 27 -9.41 -6.75 -1.02
CA PRO A 27 -8.00 -6.87 -0.67
C PRO A 27 -7.45 -5.53 -0.19
N LEU A 28 -6.69 -5.52 0.91
CA LEU A 28 -6.03 -4.30 1.42
C LEU A 28 -5.12 -3.66 0.36
N THR A 29 -4.62 -4.46 -0.58
CA THR A 29 -3.76 -4.01 -1.67
C THR A 29 -4.46 -3.08 -2.67
N THR A 30 -5.79 -3.05 -2.71
CA THR A 30 -6.57 -2.18 -3.60
C THR A 30 -7.06 -0.89 -2.94
N PHE A 31 -6.79 -0.70 -1.65
CA PHE A 31 -7.20 0.51 -0.93
C PHE A 31 -6.32 1.67 -1.38
N ASN A 32 -6.92 2.82 -1.68
CA ASN A 32 -6.17 3.99 -2.15
C ASN A 32 -5.52 4.77 -0.99
N TYR A 33 -4.72 4.08 -0.19
CA TYR A 33 -4.05 4.65 0.98
C TYR A 33 -2.60 5.04 0.64
N PRO A 34 -2.07 6.14 1.22
CA PRO A 34 -0.70 6.61 0.96
C PRO A 34 0.39 5.68 1.49
N SER A 35 0.03 4.63 2.24
CA SER A 35 0.92 3.54 2.61
C SER A 35 0.49 2.20 2.00
N MET A 36 1.47 1.32 1.84
CA MET A 36 1.32 -0.01 1.26
C MET A 36 1.85 -1.04 2.25
N THR A 37 0.97 -1.81 2.85
CA THR A 37 1.34 -2.77 3.89
C THR A 37 0.95 -4.18 3.50
N LEU A 38 1.83 -5.15 3.76
CA LEU A 38 1.53 -6.57 3.60
C LEU A 38 1.87 -7.33 4.89
N PRO A 39 0.87 -7.88 5.61
CA PRO A 39 1.14 -8.89 6.62
C PRO A 39 1.54 -10.21 5.95
N VAL A 40 2.58 -10.87 6.45
CA VAL A 40 3.02 -12.19 5.98
C VAL A 40 2.98 -13.23 7.09
N ASN A 41 2.56 -14.44 6.73
CA ASN A 41 2.65 -15.61 7.60
C ASN A 41 3.88 -16.45 7.20
N VAL A 42 4.99 -16.25 7.91
CA VAL A 42 6.29 -16.83 7.57
C VAL A 42 6.36 -18.35 7.84
N THR A 43 5.37 -18.92 8.55
CA THR A 43 5.30 -20.38 8.79
C THR A 43 4.92 -21.16 7.53
N GLU A 44 4.27 -20.51 6.55
CA GLU A 44 3.75 -21.15 5.34
C GLU A 44 4.65 -20.91 4.12
N THR A 45 5.17 -19.68 3.97
CA THR A 45 6.06 -19.31 2.87
C THR A 45 6.96 -18.14 3.26
N LYS A 46 8.22 -18.19 2.80
CA LYS A 46 9.13 -17.04 2.87
C LYS A 46 9.05 -16.16 1.64
N ALA A 47 8.48 -16.65 0.54
CA ALA A 47 8.40 -15.89 -0.70
C ALA A 47 7.36 -14.76 -0.58
N ILE A 48 7.78 -13.56 -0.94
CA ILE A 48 6.95 -12.37 -1.00
C ILE A 48 6.60 -12.14 -2.47
N SER A 49 5.31 -11.99 -2.76
CA SER A 49 4.82 -11.51 -4.06
C SER A 49 3.48 -10.81 -3.87
N VAL A 50 3.47 -9.48 -4.03
CA VAL A 50 2.27 -8.66 -3.88
C VAL A 50 2.24 -7.54 -4.90
N THR A 51 1.04 -7.19 -5.34
CA THR A 51 0.79 -6.05 -6.21
C THR A 51 -0.19 -5.10 -5.55
N PHE A 52 0.19 -3.82 -5.43
CA PHE A 52 -0.64 -2.72 -4.96
C PHE A 52 -1.10 -1.88 -6.15
N ASN A 53 -2.38 -1.52 -6.15
CA ASN A 53 -2.95 -0.59 -7.14
C ASN A 53 -3.32 0.71 -6.45
N ARG A 54 -2.91 1.83 -7.02
CA ARG A 54 -3.15 3.17 -6.46
C ARG A 54 -3.62 4.12 -7.54
N VAL A 55 -4.40 5.10 -7.11
CA VAL A 55 -4.85 6.22 -7.94
C VAL A 55 -4.47 7.50 -7.22
N VAL A 56 -3.67 8.33 -7.87
CA VAL A 56 -3.28 9.64 -7.33
C VAL A 56 -4.02 10.72 -8.08
N THR A 57 -4.32 11.80 -7.37
CA THR A 57 -4.94 13.00 -7.93
C THR A 57 -3.93 14.13 -7.85
N ASN A 58 -3.75 14.86 -8.94
CA ASN A 58 -2.96 16.09 -8.91
C ASN A 58 -3.72 17.18 -8.15
N VAL A 59 -3.16 17.63 -7.04
CA VAL A 59 -3.68 18.75 -6.24
C VAL A 59 -2.77 20.00 -6.34
N GLY A 60 -1.75 19.94 -7.19
CA GLY A 60 -0.80 21.02 -7.44
C GLY A 60 -0.99 21.68 -8.81
N PHE A 61 0.09 22.20 -9.37
CA PHE A 61 0.06 22.93 -10.64
C PHE A 61 -0.30 22.03 -11.84
N PRO A 62 -0.97 22.58 -12.87
CA PRO A 62 -1.12 21.90 -14.16
C PRO A 62 0.25 21.69 -14.83
N ASN A 63 0.32 20.79 -15.81
CA ASN A 63 1.54 20.43 -16.54
C ASN A 63 2.70 19.96 -15.64
N SER A 64 2.37 19.23 -14.56
CA SER A 64 3.34 18.66 -13.63
C SER A 64 3.75 17.25 -14.05
N ARG A 65 5.02 16.89 -13.85
CA ARG A 65 5.55 15.55 -14.12
C ARG A 65 6.30 15.04 -12.90
N TYR A 66 5.94 13.85 -12.44
CA TYR A 66 6.55 13.20 -11.30
C TYR A 66 7.18 11.88 -11.72
N THR A 67 8.40 11.62 -11.25
CA THR A 67 9.11 10.36 -11.45
C THR A 67 9.22 9.59 -10.14
N ALA A 68 9.01 8.28 -10.21
CA ALA A 68 9.12 7.35 -9.10
C ALA A 68 10.58 7.11 -8.73
N ARG A 69 10.89 7.21 -7.45
CA ARG A 69 12.16 6.80 -6.85
C ARG A 69 11.86 5.83 -5.71
N VAL A 70 12.54 4.69 -5.70
CA VAL A 70 12.32 3.66 -4.67
C VAL A 70 13.55 3.57 -3.78
N ALA A 71 13.33 3.70 -2.48
CA ALA A 71 14.27 3.25 -1.46
C ALA A 71 13.82 1.87 -1.00
N SER A 72 14.51 0.82 -1.46
CA SER A 72 14.13 -0.57 -1.19
C SER A 72 15.00 -1.19 -0.12
N ASP A 73 14.37 -1.93 0.79
CA ASP A 73 15.03 -2.95 1.59
C ASP A 73 15.78 -3.96 0.68
N PRO A 74 17.01 -4.38 1.02
CA PRO A 74 17.80 -5.30 0.21
C PRO A 74 17.14 -6.66 -0.07
N CYS A 75 16.21 -7.09 0.79
CA CYS A 75 15.48 -8.34 0.62
C CYS A 75 14.29 -8.22 -0.35
N LEU A 76 13.99 -7.00 -0.82
CA LEU A 76 12.85 -6.69 -1.67
C LEU A 76 13.29 -6.14 -3.03
N LYS A 77 12.64 -6.63 -4.07
CA LYS A 77 12.59 -6.00 -5.39
C LYS A 77 11.23 -5.30 -5.53
N ILE A 78 11.26 -4.03 -5.88
CA ILE A 78 10.06 -3.20 -6.03
C ILE A 78 10.05 -2.59 -7.43
N GLU A 79 8.97 -2.82 -8.17
CA GLU A 79 8.77 -2.36 -9.54
C GLU A 79 7.52 -1.48 -9.59
N VAL A 80 7.62 -0.31 -10.24
CA VAL A 80 6.53 0.67 -10.35
C VAL A 80 6.18 0.89 -11.82
N ALA A 81 4.88 0.86 -12.15
CA ALA A 81 4.40 1.03 -13.51
C ALA A 81 3.14 1.92 -13.57
N PRO A 82 3.13 3.02 -14.35
CA PRO A 82 4.32 3.63 -14.97
C PRO A 82 5.29 4.17 -13.91
N ASP A 83 6.57 4.34 -14.24
CA ASP A 83 7.56 4.97 -13.35
C ASP A 83 7.51 6.51 -13.40
N THR A 84 6.71 7.06 -14.32
CA THR A 84 6.57 8.49 -14.54
C THR A 84 5.11 8.82 -14.79
N MET A 85 4.60 9.84 -14.09
CA MET A 85 3.23 10.34 -14.26
C MET A 85 3.26 11.80 -14.66
N SER A 86 2.47 12.14 -15.69
CA SER A 86 2.26 13.51 -16.14
C SER A 86 0.80 13.91 -15.96
N PHE A 87 0.59 15.10 -15.42
CA PHE A 87 -0.73 15.70 -15.19
C PHE A 87 -0.80 17.02 -15.96
N LYS A 88 -1.80 17.15 -16.81
CA LYS A 88 -2.10 18.33 -17.62
C LYS A 88 -2.93 19.35 -16.85
N SER A 89 -3.80 18.92 -15.93
CA SER A 89 -4.68 19.81 -15.17
C SER A 89 -4.72 19.51 -13.68
N LEU A 90 -5.22 20.49 -12.91
CA LEU A 90 -5.63 20.28 -11.51
C LEU A 90 -6.74 19.22 -11.47
N ASN A 91 -6.74 18.39 -10.41
CA ASN A 91 -7.68 17.29 -10.16
C ASN A 91 -7.64 16.13 -11.17
N GLU A 92 -6.68 16.13 -12.10
CA GLU A 92 -6.48 14.98 -12.98
C GLU A 92 -5.97 13.78 -12.17
N THR A 93 -6.48 12.59 -12.49
CA THR A 93 -6.10 11.36 -11.81
C THR A 93 -5.22 10.48 -12.68
N ARG A 94 -4.29 9.77 -12.05
CA ARG A 94 -3.43 8.76 -12.68
C ARG A 94 -3.35 7.53 -11.81
N ALA A 95 -3.40 6.36 -12.44
CA ALA A 95 -3.23 5.09 -11.75
C ALA A 95 -1.78 4.60 -11.92
N PHE A 96 -1.27 3.95 -10.88
CA PHE A 96 -0.03 3.21 -10.95
C PHE A 96 -0.14 1.89 -10.19
N THR A 97 0.71 0.96 -10.58
CA THR A 97 0.86 -0.34 -9.96
C THR A 97 2.25 -0.44 -9.35
N LEU A 98 2.32 -0.98 -8.13
CA LEU A 98 3.57 -1.28 -7.43
C LEU A 98 3.63 -2.78 -7.13
N LYS A 99 4.60 -3.48 -7.71
CA LYS A 99 4.84 -4.90 -7.48
C LYS A 99 6.02 -5.06 -6.55
N VAL A 100 5.85 -5.84 -5.49
CA VAL A 100 6.91 -6.22 -4.56
C VAL A 100 7.13 -7.72 -4.64
N THR A 101 8.36 -8.12 -4.85
CA THR A 101 8.79 -9.52 -4.77
C THR A 101 10.04 -9.65 -3.91
N GLY A 102 10.26 -10.79 -3.28
CA GLY A 102 11.45 -11.02 -2.49
C GLY A 102 11.32 -12.23 -1.59
N GLU A 103 12.19 -12.32 -0.61
CA GLU A 103 12.11 -13.35 0.43
C GLU A 103 12.17 -12.72 1.81
N TYR A 104 11.30 -13.18 2.70
CA TYR A 104 11.20 -12.69 4.06
C TYR A 104 12.26 -13.37 4.94
N PRO A 105 13.21 -12.62 5.52
CA PRO A 105 14.24 -13.20 6.38
C PRO A 105 13.66 -13.71 7.70
N ALA A 106 14.10 -14.88 8.16
CA ALA A 106 13.50 -15.53 9.32
C ALA A 106 13.63 -14.75 10.64
N LYS A 107 14.66 -13.89 10.75
CA LYS A 107 14.98 -13.13 11.97
C LYS A 107 14.39 -11.71 11.98
N GLU A 108 13.80 -11.26 10.88
CA GLU A 108 13.28 -9.89 10.77
C GLU A 108 11.81 -9.79 11.20
N LEU A 109 11.46 -8.70 11.89
CA LEU A 109 10.07 -8.42 12.30
C LEU A 109 9.31 -7.65 11.22
N ASN A 110 10.03 -6.88 10.41
CA ASN A 110 9.51 -6.14 9.27
C ASN A 110 10.60 -5.79 8.26
N LEU A 111 10.20 -5.62 7.01
CA LEU A 111 10.99 -5.05 5.92
C LEU A 111 10.36 -3.71 5.54
N SER A 112 11.18 -2.66 5.49
CA SER A 112 10.71 -1.29 5.31
C SER A 112 11.34 -0.65 4.08
N SER A 113 10.47 -0.21 3.16
CA SER A 113 10.83 0.47 1.93
C SER A 113 9.98 1.73 1.75
N SER A 114 10.27 2.53 0.72
CA SER A 114 9.37 3.62 0.32
C SER A 114 9.45 3.93 -1.17
N LEU A 115 8.29 4.27 -1.74
CA LEU A 115 8.16 4.93 -3.03
C LEU A 115 8.09 6.45 -2.80
N VAL A 116 8.88 7.22 -3.53
CA VAL A 116 8.82 8.68 -3.56
C VAL A 116 8.49 9.12 -4.97
N TRP A 117 7.41 9.90 -5.14
CA TRP A 117 7.14 10.63 -6.37
C TRP A 117 7.75 12.02 -6.26
N SER A 118 8.53 12.43 -7.27
CA SER A 118 9.20 13.73 -7.26
C SER A 118 9.22 14.40 -8.64
N ASP A 119 9.02 15.71 -8.64
CA ASP A 119 9.23 16.64 -9.76
C ASP A 119 10.50 17.49 -9.53
N ASP A 120 11.44 16.95 -8.75
CA ASP A 120 12.66 17.60 -8.22
C ASP A 120 12.45 18.73 -7.20
N THR A 121 11.20 19.15 -6.95
CA THR A 121 10.86 20.18 -5.94
C THR A 121 10.02 19.60 -4.80
N HIS A 122 8.98 18.85 -5.14
CA HIS A 122 8.09 18.14 -4.24
C HIS A 122 8.54 16.69 -4.09
N PHE A 123 8.34 16.14 -2.89
CA PHE A 123 8.71 14.76 -2.55
C PHE A 123 7.55 14.07 -1.83
N ILE A 124 6.76 13.30 -2.58
CA ILE A 124 5.56 12.63 -2.07
C ILE A 124 5.94 11.20 -1.68
N ARG A 125 6.21 10.98 -0.38
CA ARG A 125 6.66 9.69 0.14
C ARG A 125 5.51 8.77 0.52
N ASN A 126 5.57 7.54 0.03
CA ASN A 126 4.61 6.46 0.25
C ASN A 126 5.35 5.29 0.95
N PRO A 127 5.14 5.06 2.26
CA PRO A 127 5.78 3.96 2.97
C PRO A 127 5.30 2.59 2.47
N ILE A 128 6.23 1.64 2.37
CA ILE A 128 5.96 0.25 2.02
C ILE A 128 6.48 -0.62 3.17
N VAL A 129 5.61 -1.37 3.83
CA VAL A 129 5.99 -2.17 5.01
C VAL A 129 5.47 -3.60 4.86
N ILE A 130 6.38 -4.56 4.88
CA ILE A 130 6.05 -5.98 4.93
C ILE A 130 6.40 -6.46 6.32
N TYR A 131 5.44 -7.03 7.05
CA TYR A 131 5.67 -7.38 8.46
C TYR A 131 5.15 -8.77 8.77
N LYS A 132 5.86 -9.44 9.67
CA LYS A 132 5.49 -10.76 10.17
C LYS A 132 4.31 -10.64 11.12
N LEU A 133 3.29 -11.47 10.91
CA LEU A 133 2.24 -11.66 11.92
C LEU A 133 2.84 -12.44 13.10
N LEU A 134 2.77 -11.84 14.29
CA LEU A 134 3.10 -12.53 15.53
C LEU A 134 1.97 -13.52 15.82
N GLN A 135 2.32 -14.81 15.88
CA GLN A 135 1.44 -15.88 16.34
C GLN A 135 1.63 -16.08 17.85
#